data_AF-A0A534DJQ3-F1
#
_entry.id   AF-A0A534DJQ3-F1
#
_cell.length_a   1.000
_cell.length_b   1.000
_cell.length_c   1.000
_cell.angle_alpha   90.00
_cell.angle_beta   90.00
_cell.angle_gamma   90.00
#
_symmetry.space_group_name_H-M   'P 1'
#
loop_
_entity.id
_entity.type
_entity.pdbx_description
1 polymer ?
#
loop_
_entity_poly.entity_id
_entity_poly.type
_entity_poly.pdbx_seq_one_letter_code
_entity_poly.pdbx_strand_id
1 'polypeptide(L)'
;MSYPELHMIIDGERIPVGHRRAHTVVNPATGAALGALPLADAADLDHALAAAQRGFRLWRDAAPQQRAAVLAGAARLLRERQEELARIATLEEGKALAESRIEVMMNVTLFEFYAGECHRLYGRQLVRPTGMRSTVVCEPVGPVAAFAPWNFPIGNPGRKLGAPIAAGCSVILKAAEEAPASALAV
;
A
#
# COMPACT_ATOMS: atom_id res chain seq x y z
N MET A 1 6.55 -24.12 -0.33
CA MET A 1 6.70 -22.81 0.32
C MET A 1 5.60 -22.71 1.37
N SER A 2 5.90 -22.34 2.60
CA SER A 2 4.88 -22.13 3.63
C SER A 2 4.12 -20.83 3.35
N TYR A 3 2.83 -20.79 3.65
CA TYR A 3 2.07 -19.54 3.75
C TYR A 3 2.68 -18.68 4.87
N PRO A 4 2.83 -17.35 4.70
CA PRO A 4 3.50 -16.50 5.68
C PRO A 4 2.68 -16.29 6.94
N GLU A 5 3.36 -15.98 8.05
CA GLU A 5 2.71 -15.58 9.30
C GLU A 5 2.06 -14.20 9.15
N LEU A 6 0.76 -14.13 9.45
CA LEU A 6 -0.04 -12.92 9.33
C LEU A 6 0.11 -12.01 10.56
N HIS A 7 0.28 -10.73 10.29
CA HIS A 7 0.39 -9.68 11.31
C HIS A 7 -0.12 -8.35 10.74
N MET A 8 -0.45 -7.41 11.62
CA MET A 8 -0.64 -6.01 11.23
C MET A 8 0.69 -5.26 11.29
N ILE A 9 0.81 -4.17 10.56
CA ILE A 9 1.94 -3.24 10.66
C ILE A 9 1.39 -1.87 11.08
N ILE A 10 1.80 -1.38 12.25
CA ILE A 10 1.44 -0.06 12.76
C ILE A 10 2.70 0.62 13.27
N ASP A 11 2.97 1.84 12.80
CA ASP A 11 4.18 2.62 13.15
C ASP A 11 5.52 1.88 12.93
N GLY A 12 5.54 0.97 11.95
CA GLY A 12 6.72 0.12 11.66
C GLY A 12 6.84 -1.13 12.53
N GLU A 13 5.95 -1.31 13.50
CA GLU A 13 5.93 -2.49 14.37
C GLU A 13 5.03 -3.58 13.80
N ARG A 14 5.50 -4.83 13.89
CA ARG A 14 4.70 -6.01 13.54
C ARG A 14 3.87 -6.42 14.74
N ILE A 15 2.56 -6.47 14.56
CA ILE A 15 1.63 -6.84 15.62
C ILE A 15 0.98 -8.19 15.28
N PRO A 16 1.37 -9.28 15.98
CA PRO A 16 0.86 -10.62 15.71
C PRO A 16 -0.54 -10.83 16.29
N VAL A 17 -1.09 -12.04 16.13
CA VAL A 17 -2.39 -12.44 16.71
C VAL A 17 -2.43 -12.30 18.22
N GLY A 18 -1.49 -12.90 18.96
CA GLY A 18 -1.51 -12.90 20.43
C GLY A 18 -2.86 -13.33 21.00
N HIS A 19 -3.44 -12.52 21.90
CA HIS A 19 -4.77 -12.74 22.49
C HIS A 19 -5.92 -12.07 21.73
N ARG A 20 -5.67 -11.57 20.52
CA ARG A 20 -6.65 -10.79 19.74
C ARG A 20 -7.65 -11.68 19.05
N ARG A 21 -8.76 -11.10 18.62
CA ARG A 21 -9.64 -11.74 17.64
C ARG A 21 -8.86 -11.94 16.34
N ALA A 22 -9.11 -13.07 15.69
CA ALA A 22 -8.49 -13.39 14.42
C ALA A 22 -9.51 -13.84 13.39
N HIS A 23 -9.21 -13.57 12.11
CA HIS A 23 -9.92 -14.13 10.97
C HIS A 23 -9.12 -15.29 10.38
N THR A 24 -9.75 -16.45 10.20
CA THR A 24 -9.11 -17.59 9.55
C THR A 24 -9.10 -17.38 8.04
N VAL A 25 -7.91 -17.28 7.46
CA VAL A 25 -7.73 -17.27 6.01
C VAL A 25 -7.81 -18.69 5.50
N VAL A 26 -8.56 -18.90 4.42
CA VAL A 26 -8.80 -20.22 3.85
C VAL A 26 -8.29 -20.27 2.40
N ASN A 27 -7.78 -21.41 1.99
CA ASN A 27 -7.49 -21.66 0.60
C ASN A 27 -8.80 -21.98 -0.13
N PRO A 28 -9.23 -21.18 -1.12
CA PRO A 28 -10.53 -21.38 -1.76
C PRO A 28 -10.58 -22.62 -2.66
N ALA A 29 -9.43 -23.15 -3.11
CA ALA A 29 -9.38 -24.36 -3.93
C ALA A 29 -9.52 -25.65 -3.12
N THR A 30 -9.15 -25.63 -1.83
CA THR A 30 -9.12 -26.84 -0.98
C THR A 30 -10.00 -26.75 0.26
N GLY A 31 -10.42 -25.55 0.64
CA GLY A 31 -11.11 -25.26 1.91
C GLY A 31 -10.21 -25.33 3.16
N ALA A 32 -8.91 -25.60 3.00
CA ALA A 32 -7.99 -25.73 4.12
C ALA A 32 -7.64 -24.36 4.73
N ALA A 33 -7.48 -24.29 6.05
CA ALA A 33 -6.98 -23.10 6.72
C ALA A 33 -5.51 -22.83 6.35
N LEU A 34 -5.19 -21.58 6.02
CA LEU A 34 -3.84 -21.10 5.67
C LEU A 34 -3.16 -20.38 6.83
N GLY A 35 -3.91 -19.56 7.57
CA GLY A 35 -3.36 -18.73 8.65
C GLY A 35 -4.45 -17.99 9.41
N ALA A 36 -4.04 -17.28 10.46
CA ALA A 36 -4.92 -16.48 11.30
C ALA A 36 -4.50 -15.01 11.25
N LEU A 37 -5.35 -14.15 10.67
CA LEU A 37 -5.15 -12.71 10.55
C LEU A 37 -5.57 -12.01 11.84
N PRO A 38 -4.70 -11.28 12.56
CA PRO A 38 -5.13 -10.43 13.66
C PRO A 38 -6.12 -9.36 13.18
N LEU A 39 -7.21 -9.16 13.93
CA LEU A 39 -8.16 -8.08 13.68
C LEU A 39 -7.87 -6.89 14.60
N ALA A 40 -7.75 -5.71 14.00
CA ALA A 40 -7.55 -4.45 14.73
C ALA A 40 -8.72 -4.19 15.70
N ASP A 41 -8.39 -3.69 16.88
CA ASP A 41 -9.35 -3.08 17.80
C ASP A 41 -9.30 -1.54 17.74
N ALA A 42 -10.11 -0.87 18.57
CA ALA A 42 -10.16 0.58 18.58
C ALA A 42 -8.81 1.23 18.98
N ALA A 43 -8.06 0.60 19.88
CA ALA A 43 -6.77 1.14 20.34
C ALA A 43 -5.70 1.01 19.24
N ASP A 44 -5.72 -0.08 18.47
CA ASP A 44 -4.88 -0.22 17.28
C ASP A 44 -5.19 0.87 16.24
N LEU A 45 -6.47 1.19 16.02
CA LEU A 45 -6.88 2.23 15.08
C LEU A 45 -6.45 3.62 15.55
N ASP A 46 -6.60 3.94 16.83
CA ASP A 46 -6.11 5.19 17.42
C ASP A 46 -4.58 5.31 17.28
N HIS A 47 -3.86 4.21 17.48
CA HIS A 47 -2.41 4.16 17.27
C HIS A 47 -2.05 4.41 15.80
N ALA A 48 -2.74 3.75 14.86
CA ALA A 48 -2.53 3.95 13.43
C ALA A 48 -2.83 5.39 12.98
N LEU A 49 -3.89 6.01 13.50
CA LEU A 49 -4.23 7.42 13.25
C LEU A 49 -3.12 8.36 13.74
N ALA A 50 -2.64 8.14 14.96
CA ALA A 50 -1.55 8.94 15.53
C ALA A 50 -0.25 8.79 14.73
N ALA A 51 0.10 7.56 14.33
CA ALA A 51 1.27 7.27 13.50
C ALA A 51 1.16 7.90 12.11
N ALA A 52 0.02 7.76 11.44
CA ALA A 52 -0.22 8.36 10.13
C ALA A 52 -0.14 9.90 10.18
N GLN A 53 -0.62 10.53 11.25
CA GLN A 53 -0.51 11.98 11.43
C GLN A 53 0.95 12.42 11.64
N ARG A 54 1.73 11.68 12.45
CA ARG A 54 3.17 11.95 12.62
C ARG A 54 3.92 11.76 11.30
N GLY A 55 3.69 10.65 10.62
CA GLY A 55 4.27 10.34 9.33
C GLY A 55 3.95 11.38 8.27
N PHE A 56 2.70 11.87 8.21
CA PHE A 56 2.31 12.92 7.25
C PHE A 56 3.10 14.21 7.45
N ARG A 57 3.30 14.66 8.69
CA ARG A 57 4.05 15.89 8.99
C ARG A 57 5.49 15.83 8.47
N LEU A 58 6.09 14.64 8.42
CA LEU A 58 7.44 14.43 7.87
C LEU A 58 7.40 14.22 6.35
N TRP A 59 6.48 13.38 5.89
CA TRP A 59 6.44 12.91 4.50
C TRP A 59 5.97 13.97 3.51
N ARG A 60 5.10 14.90 3.94
CA ARG A 60 4.63 16.01 3.10
C ARG A 60 5.76 16.91 2.60
N ASP A 61 6.85 17.00 3.37
CA ASP A 61 8.01 17.84 3.07
C ASP A 61 9.17 17.05 2.43
N ALA A 62 9.02 15.73 2.27
CA ALA A 62 10.01 14.90 1.59
C ALA A 62 10.20 15.38 0.15
N ALA A 63 11.43 15.50 -0.32
CA ALA A 63 11.71 15.94 -1.68
C ALA A 63 11.14 14.96 -2.72
N PRO A 64 10.73 15.42 -3.91
CA PRO A 64 10.26 14.55 -4.99
C PRO A 64 11.16 13.34 -5.26
N GLN A 65 12.48 13.52 -5.21
CA GLN A 65 13.49 12.46 -5.40
C GLN A 65 13.41 11.38 -4.32
N GLN A 66 13.18 11.77 -3.07
CA GLN A 66 13.05 10.83 -1.96
C GLN A 66 11.77 10.00 -2.11
N ARG A 67 10.65 10.64 -2.47
CA ARG A 67 9.39 9.95 -2.73
C ARG A 67 9.50 8.99 -3.92
N ALA A 68 10.12 9.42 -5.00
CA ALA A 68 10.40 8.59 -6.17
C ALA A 68 11.30 7.39 -5.82
N ALA A 69 12.35 7.60 -5.02
CA ALA A 69 13.26 6.52 -4.60
C ALA A 69 12.55 5.45 -3.77
N VAL A 70 11.62 5.84 -2.89
CA VAL A 70 10.81 4.87 -2.11
C VAL A 70 9.93 4.02 -3.03
N LEU A 71 9.21 4.64 -3.96
CA LEU A 71 8.34 3.92 -4.90
C LEU A 71 9.12 3.02 -5.87
N ALA A 72 10.26 3.51 -6.39
CA ALA A 72 11.15 2.71 -7.21
C ALA A 72 11.77 1.55 -6.42
N GLY A 73 12.11 1.77 -5.15
CA GLY A 73 12.57 0.72 -4.23
C GLY A 73 11.51 -0.36 -4.00
N ALA A 74 10.26 0.05 -3.77
CA ALA A 74 9.14 -0.88 -3.64
C ALA A 74 8.91 -1.68 -4.93
N ALA A 75 8.93 -1.02 -6.10
CA ALA A 75 8.81 -1.69 -7.40
C ALA A 75 9.92 -2.74 -7.62
N ARG A 76 11.16 -2.40 -7.27
CA ARG A 76 12.29 -3.34 -7.32
C ARG A 76 12.05 -4.55 -6.41
N LEU A 77 11.66 -4.34 -5.15
CA LEU A 77 11.41 -5.44 -4.20
C LEU A 77 10.25 -6.34 -4.64
N LEU A 78 9.17 -5.77 -5.18
CA LEU A 78 8.06 -6.55 -5.75
C LEU A 78 8.52 -7.42 -6.92
N ARG A 79 9.35 -6.88 -7.81
CA ARG A 79 9.93 -7.61 -8.94
C ARG A 79 10.85 -8.75 -8.48
N GLU A 80 11.73 -8.48 -7.51
CA GLU A 80 12.64 -9.49 -6.94
C GLU A 80 11.90 -10.67 -6.30
N ARG A 81 10.74 -10.40 -5.67
CA ARG A 81 9.92 -11.44 -5.01
C ARG A 81 8.74 -11.92 -5.86
N GLN A 82 8.71 -11.65 -7.16
CA GLN A 82 7.51 -11.89 -8.00
C GLN A 82 6.91 -13.29 -7.81
N GLU A 83 7.75 -14.30 -7.86
CA GLU A 83 7.31 -15.69 -7.80
C GLU A 83 6.73 -16.08 -6.42
N GLU A 84 7.31 -15.57 -5.34
CA GLU A 84 6.79 -15.76 -3.99
C GLU A 84 5.41 -15.12 -3.83
N LEU A 85 5.29 -13.85 -4.24
CA LEU A 85 4.05 -13.10 -4.11
C LEU A 85 2.93 -13.69 -4.97
N ALA A 86 3.26 -14.15 -6.18
CA ALA A 86 2.31 -14.80 -7.04
C ALA A 86 1.76 -16.09 -6.43
N ARG A 87 2.60 -16.86 -5.73
CA ARG A 87 2.15 -18.08 -5.01
C ARG A 87 1.27 -17.74 -3.82
N ILE A 88 1.61 -16.71 -3.05
CA ILE A 88 0.79 -16.24 -1.93
C ILE A 88 -0.62 -15.87 -2.41
N ALA A 89 -0.73 -15.01 -3.43
CA ALA A 89 -2.03 -14.62 -3.99
C ALA A 89 -2.83 -15.81 -4.51
N THR A 90 -2.17 -16.74 -5.20
CA THR A 90 -2.83 -17.97 -5.69
C THR A 90 -3.37 -18.82 -4.54
N LEU A 91 -2.65 -18.91 -3.41
CA LEU A 91 -3.07 -19.72 -2.27
C LEU A 91 -4.30 -19.15 -1.58
N GLU A 92 -4.35 -17.84 -1.33
CA GLU A 92 -5.43 -17.22 -0.54
C GLU A 92 -6.61 -16.72 -1.38
N GLU A 93 -6.40 -16.31 -2.63
CA GLU A 93 -7.46 -15.77 -3.49
C GLU A 93 -7.95 -16.77 -4.54
N GLY A 94 -7.07 -17.66 -5.02
CA GLY A 94 -7.44 -18.80 -5.87
C GLY A 94 -7.21 -18.63 -7.38
N LYS A 95 -6.85 -17.44 -7.88
CA LYS A 95 -6.52 -17.26 -9.30
C LYS A 95 -5.30 -18.07 -9.72
N ALA A 96 -5.20 -18.33 -11.03
CA ALA A 96 -4.10 -19.10 -11.57
C ALA A 96 -2.74 -18.40 -11.33
N LEU A 97 -1.69 -19.18 -11.07
CA LEU A 97 -0.36 -18.63 -10.80
C LEU A 97 0.16 -17.69 -11.90
N ALA A 98 -0.19 -17.95 -13.16
CA ALA A 98 0.14 -17.08 -14.28
C ALA A 98 -0.52 -15.69 -14.16
N GLU A 99 -1.79 -15.64 -13.73
CA GLU A 99 -2.52 -14.38 -13.51
C GLU A 99 -1.95 -13.63 -12.31
N SER A 100 -1.65 -14.33 -11.22
CA SER A 100 -0.99 -13.74 -10.05
C SER A 100 0.38 -13.11 -10.39
N ARG A 101 1.17 -13.74 -11.28
CA ARG A 101 2.44 -13.17 -11.76
C ARG A 101 2.24 -11.87 -12.54
N ILE A 102 1.21 -11.82 -13.38
CA ILE A 102 0.84 -10.63 -14.14
C ILE A 102 0.45 -9.52 -13.16
N GLU A 103 -0.36 -9.83 -12.16
CA GLU A 103 -0.80 -8.86 -11.16
C GLU A 103 0.36 -8.25 -10.37
N VAL A 104 1.36 -9.04 -9.97
CA VAL A 104 2.57 -8.49 -9.34
C VAL A 104 3.24 -7.48 -10.27
N MET A 105 3.44 -7.83 -11.54
CA MET A 105 4.09 -6.95 -12.50
C MET A 105 3.29 -5.70 -12.82
N MET A 106 1.95 -5.76 -12.75
CA MET A 106 1.11 -4.58 -12.85
C MET A 106 1.45 -3.56 -11.73
N ASN A 107 1.68 -4.02 -10.50
CA ASN A 107 2.07 -3.13 -9.39
C ASN A 107 3.49 -2.58 -9.55
N VAL A 108 4.42 -3.39 -10.05
CA VAL A 108 5.78 -2.95 -10.36
C VAL A 108 5.73 -1.75 -11.33
N THR A 109 5.04 -1.90 -12.46
CA THR A 109 4.88 -0.83 -13.45
C THR A 109 4.14 0.37 -12.87
N LEU A 110 3.13 0.14 -12.03
CA LEU A 110 2.36 1.21 -11.39
C LEU A 110 3.21 2.04 -10.43
N PHE A 111 4.06 1.41 -9.62
CA PHE A 111 4.97 2.12 -8.71
C PHE A 111 6.07 2.86 -9.48
N GLU A 112 6.58 2.31 -10.57
CA GLU A 112 7.51 3.00 -11.47
C GLU A 112 6.86 4.23 -12.12
N PHE A 113 5.60 4.12 -12.55
CA PHE A 113 4.83 5.25 -13.05
C PHE A 113 4.72 6.34 -11.99
N TYR A 114 4.28 6.01 -10.77
CA TYR A 114 4.15 7.00 -9.70
C TYR A 114 5.49 7.58 -9.23
N ALA A 115 6.57 6.82 -9.26
CA ALA A 115 7.92 7.34 -9.01
C ALA A 115 8.28 8.43 -10.03
N GLY A 116 7.92 8.25 -11.30
CA GLY A 116 8.03 9.30 -12.32
C GLY A 116 7.16 10.51 -12.00
N GLU A 117 5.90 10.29 -11.62
CA GLU A 117 4.94 11.36 -11.35
C GLU A 117 5.29 12.24 -10.16
N CYS A 118 6.10 11.75 -9.21
CA CYS A 118 6.66 12.56 -8.12
C CYS A 118 7.32 13.86 -8.62
N HIS A 119 7.92 13.84 -9.82
CA HIS A 119 8.60 14.99 -10.42
C HIS A 119 7.70 15.89 -11.29
N ARG A 120 6.43 15.51 -11.48
CA ARG A 120 5.51 16.13 -12.44
C ARG A 120 4.26 16.72 -11.80
N LEU A 121 4.27 16.90 -10.48
CA LEU A 121 3.24 17.62 -9.72
C LEU A 121 3.34 19.13 -9.96
N TYR A 122 3.18 19.56 -11.21
CA TYR A 122 3.35 20.94 -11.62
C TYR A 122 2.18 21.81 -11.17
N GLY A 123 2.53 23.00 -10.68
CA GLY A 123 1.59 24.09 -10.51
C GLY A 123 1.32 24.83 -11.82
N ARG A 124 0.62 25.97 -11.71
CA ARG A 124 0.38 26.89 -12.83
C ARG A 124 0.55 28.33 -12.40
N GLN A 125 1.23 29.14 -13.21
CA GLN A 125 1.23 30.59 -13.04
C GLN A 125 0.06 31.20 -13.80
N LEU A 126 -0.63 32.16 -13.19
CA LEU A 126 -1.76 32.85 -13.81
C LEU A 126 -1.36 34.25 -14.27
N VAL A 127 -1.97 34.70 -15.37
CA VAL A 127 -1.79 36.07 -15.89
C VAL A 127 -2.36 37.07 -14.88
N ARG A 128 -1.57 38.09 -14.52
CA ARG A 128 -1.94 39.15 -13.58
C ARG A 128 -1.41 40.51 -14.04
N PRO A 129 -2.02 41.63 -13.60
CA PRO A 129 -1.49 42.97 -13.83
C PRO A 129 -0.05 43.14 -13.31
N THR A 130 0.67 44.13 -13.83
CA THR A 130 2.02 44.50 -13.39
C THR A 130 2.06 44.71 -11.87
N GLY A 131 3.07 44.14 -11.22
CA GLY A 131 3.22 44.19 -9.75
C GLY A 131 2.46 43.10 -9.00
N MET A 132 1.70 42.23 -9.68
CA MET A 132 0.99 41.11 -9.05
C MET A 132 1.49 39.75 -9.56
N ARG A 133 1.43 38.73 -8.70
CA ARG A 133 1.71 37.33 -9.05
C ARG A 133 0.64 36.42 -8.47
N SER A 134 0.21 35.44 -9.25
CA SER A 134 -0.67 34.37 -8.77
C SER A 134 -0.15 33.02 -9.26
N THR A 135 -0.09 32.07 -8.33
CA THR A 135 0.38 30.71 -8.57
C THR A 135 -0.64 29.73 -8.02
N VAL A 136 -0.89 28.65 -8.76
CA VAL A 136 -1.59 27.46 -8.30
C VAL A 136 -0.51 26.42 -8.02
N VAL A 137 -0.57 25.80 -6.85
CA VAL A 137 0.33 24.71 -6.44
C VAL A 137 -0.49 23.52 -6.02
N CYS A 138 0.09 22.32 -6.14
CA CYS A 138 -0.50 21.08 -5.66
C CYS A 138 0.18 20.68 -4.36
N GLU A 139 -0.59 20.50 -3.30
CA GLU A 139 -0.11 20.07 -1.99
C GLU A 139 -0.80 18.76 -1.59
N PRO A 140 -0.13 17.87 -0.83
CA PRO A 140 -0.76 16.66 -0.34
C PRO A 140 -1.91 16.99 0.62
N VAL A 141 -3.04 16.30 0.45
CA VAL A 141 -4.27 16.59 1.19
C VAL A 141 -4.20 16.22 2.68
N GLY A 142 -3.39 15.22 3.05
CA GLY A 142 -3.32 14.72 4.42
C GLY A 142 -3.20 13.20 4.51
N PRO A 143 -3.35 12.62 5.72
CA PRO A 143 -3.50 11.19 5.90
C PRO A 143 -4.68 10.63 5.10
N VAL A 144 -4.49 9.47 4.48
CA VAL A 144 -5.49 8.76 3.66
C VAL A 144 -5.87 7.45 4.32
N ALA A 145 -7.16 7.20 4.51
CA ALA A 145 -7.69 5.87 4.79
C ALA A 145 -8.04 5.19 3.47
N ALA A 146 -7.43 4.04 3.21
CA ALA A 146 -7.62 3.30 1.98
C ALA A 146 -8.18 1.91 2.22
N PHE A 147 -9.14 1.51 1.39
CA PHE A 147 -9.81 0.21 1.46
C PHE A 147 -9.60 -0.53 0.14
N ALA A 148 -9.13 -1.78 0.20
CA ALA A 148 -8.80 -2.59 -0.97
C ALA A 148 -9.53 -3.95 -0.93
N PRO A 149 -10.29 -4.34 -1.97
CA PRO A 149 -10.99 -5.63 -2.02
C PRO A 149 -10.06 -6.78 -2.46
N TRP A 150 -10.54 -8.01 -2.25
CA TRP A 150 -9.77 -9.26 -2.40
C TRP A 150 -9.49 -9.69 -3.84
N ASN A 151 -10.28 -9.29 -4.84
CA ASN A 151 -10.21 -9.84 -6.21
C ASN A 151 -8.89 -9.55 -6.96
N PHE A 152 -8.17 -8.50 -6.57
CA PHE A 152 -6.79 -8.23 -6.98
C PHE A 152 -6.00 -7.91 -5.71
N PRO A 153 -5.62 -8.93 -4.92
CA PRO A 153 -5.18 -8.75 -3.55
C PRO A 153 -3.76 -8.14 -3.46
N ILE A 154 -3.05 -8.01 -4.58
CA ILE A 154 -1.78 -7.26 -4.70
C ILE A 154 -2.05 -5.92 -5.41
N GLY A 155 -2.77 -5.96 -6.54
CA GLY A 155 -3.13 -4.83 -7.40
C GLY A 155 -3.92 -3.73 -6.70
N ASN A 156 -4.91 -4.11 -5.91
CA ASN A 156 -5.73 -3.13 -5.22
C ASN A 156 -4.95 -2.41 -4.11
N PRO A 157 -4.22 -3.09 -3.20
CA PRO A 157 -3.29 -2.45 -2.28
C PRO A 157 -2.29 -1.51 -2.97
N GLY A 158 -1.61 -1.94 -4.02
CA GLY A 158 -0.63 -1.09 -4.70
C GLY A 158 -1.25 0.17 -5.32
N ARG A 159 -2.44 0.05 -5.94
CA ARG A 159 -3.18 1.26 -6.39
C ARG A 159 -3.51 2.21 -5.26
N LYS A 160 -3.84 1.68 -4.08
CA LYS A 160 -4.18 2.47 -2.89
C LYS A 160 -2.97 3.09 -2.20
N LEU A 161 -1.77 2.52 -2.37
CA LEU A 161 -0.53 3.02 -1.77
C LEU A 161 0.22 3.97 -2.70
N GLY A 162 0.34 3.66 -3.98
CA GLY A 162 1.25 4.36 -4.90
C GLY A 162 0.96 5.86 -5.05
N ALA A 163 -0.27 6.22 -5.47
CA ALA A 163 -0.66 7.61 -5.70
C ALA A 163 -0.54 8.51 -4.46
N PRO A 164 -1.10 8.16 -3.28
CA PRO A 164 -0.99 9.01 -2.10
C PRO A 164 0.46 9.14 -1.60
N ILE A 165 1.26 8.07 -1.64
CA ILE A 165 2.68 8.14 -1.26
C ILE A 165 3.43 9.09 -2.20
N ALA A 166 3.19 9.01 -3.51
CA ALA A 166 3.80 9.89 -4.51
C ALA A 166 3.43 11.37 -4.32
N ALA A 167 2.17 11.62 -3.95
CA ALA A 167 1.65 12.96 -3.67
C ALA A 167 2.23 13.58 -2.38
N GLY A 168 2.76 12.77 -1.46
CA GLY A 168 3.24 13.22 -0.15
C GLY A 168 2.25 13.00 1.00
N CYS A 169 1.23 12.17 0.81
CA CYS A 169 0.31 11.76 1.87
C CYS A 169 0.87 10.57 2.67
N SER A 170 0.43 10.43 3.93
CA SER A 170 0.53 9.15 4.65
C SER A 170 -0.71 8.29 4.39
N VAL A 171 -0.62 6.98 4.59
CA VAL A 171 -1.69 6.04 4.26
C VAL A 171 -1.89 5.02 5.37
N ILE A 172 -3.16 4.79 5.74
CA ILE A 172 -3.60 3.62 6.50
C ILE A 172 -4.36 2.74 5.50
N LEU A 173 -3.89 1.51 5.29
CA LEU A 173 -4.51 0.56 4.38
C LEU A 173 -5.27 -0.51 5.16
N LYS A 174 -6.58 -0.64 4.92
CA LYS A 174 -7.36 -1.83 5.24
C LYS A 174 -7.59 -2.64 3.96
N ALA A 175 -6.89 -3.76 3.84
CA ALA A 175 -7.18 -4.75 2.83
C ALA A 175 -8.31 -5.69 3.26
N ALA A 176 -8.77 -6.51 2.32
CA ALA A 176 -9.74 -7.57 2.54
C ALA A 176 -9.14 -8.67 3.43
N GLU A 177 -9.89 -9.08 4.45
CA GLU A 177 -9.48 -10.10 5.40
C GLU A 177 -9.31 -11.49 4.78
N GLU A 178 -9.97 -11.74 3.65
CA GLU A 178 -9.97 -13.02 2.94
C GLU A 178 -8.67 -13.29 2.17
N ALA A 179 -7.94 -12.24 1.76
CA ALA A 179 -6.66 -12.35 1.03
C ALA A 179 -5.60 -11.35 1.56
N PRO A 180 -5.16 -11.49 2.83
CA PRO A 180 -4.39 -10.46 3.50
C PRO A 180 -2.88 -10.56 3.29
N ALA A 181 -2.32 -11.75 3.03
CA ALA A 181 -0.87 -11.90 2.91
C ALA A 181 -0.32 -11.20 1.66
N SER A 182 -1.08 -11.20 0.57
CA SER A 182 -0.77 -10.46 -0.65
C SER A 182 -0.68 -8.95 -0.38
N ALA A 183 -1.62 -8.41 0.38
CA ALA A 183 -1.63 -6.98 0.72
C ALA A 183 -0.49 -6.63 1.67
N LEU A 184 -0.21 -7.46 2.67
CA LEU A 184 0.90 -7.29 3.62
C LEU A 184 2.27 -7.31 2.92
N ALA A 185 2.35 -7.96 1.77
CA ALA A 185 3.57 -8.03 0.99
C ALA A 185 3.84 -6.78 0.12
N VAL A 186 2.84 -5.93 -0.12
CA VAL A 186 2.96 -4.69 -0.92
C VAL A 186 3.46 -3.54 -0.06
#